data_AF-A0A6A5S9M6-F1
#
_entry.id   AF-A0A6A5S9M6-F1
#
_cell.length_a   1.000
_cell.length_b   1.000
_cell.length_c   1.000
_cell.angle_alpha   90.00
_cell.angle_beta   90.00
_cell.angle_gamma   90.00
#
_symmetry.space_group_name_H-M   'P 1'
#
loop_
_entity.id
_entity.type
_entity.pdbx_description
1 polymer ?
#
loop_
_entity_poly.entity_id
_entity_poly.type
_entity_poly.pdbx_seq_one_letter_code
_entity_poly.pdbx_strand_id
1 'polypeptide(L)'
;FELQFCKLQAEGIIVAPAEGSNAATVASLAAAKEAVDNGFDTHLEDNFEGINWTRLLQYIKPLASVQTKRSWVYCYSWRVALIKDPGCIFFVCYYCHEHKVIDCRGGGIYKTSKAPSLAARHLKEKRRGHSYTAPNKT
;
A
#
# COMPACT_ATOMS: atom_id res chain seq x y z
N PHE A 1 -28.60 -1.40 18.77
CA PHE A 1 -28.75 -1.06 17.35
C PHE A 1 -28.27 -2.28 16.57
N GLU A 2 -29.14 -3.28 16.46
CA GLU A 2 -28.98 -4.43 15.57
C GLU A 2 -29.91 -4.18 14.38
N LEU A 3 -29.41 -4.25 13.14
CA LEU A 3 -30.20 -4.56 11.93
C LEU A 3 -29.20 -5.11 10.89
N GLN A 4 -29.11 -6.44 10.77
CA GLN A 4 -29.93 -7.30 9.91
C GLN A 4 -29.38 -7.42 8.48
N PHE A 5 -28.76 -8.59 8.32
CA PHE A 5 -28.49 -9.37 7.12
C PHE A 5 -29.56 -9.23 6.01
N CYS A 6 -29.15 -8.76 4.82
CA CYS A 6 -29.94 -8.87 3.60
C CYS A 6 -29.21 -9.78 2.61
N LYS A 7 -29.61 -11.05 2.57
CA LYS A 7 -29.48 -11.92 1.40
C LYS A 7 -30.52 -11.49 0.38
N LEU A 8 -30.10 -11.13 -0.83
CA LEU A 8 -30.96 -11.16 -2.01
C LEU A 8 -30.17 -11.84 -3.14
N GLN A 9 -30.58 -13.07 -3.43
CA GLN A 9 -30.25 -13.82 -4.62
C GLN A 9 -31.26 -13.42 -5.70
N ALA A 10 -30.79 -13.05 -6.88
CA ALA A 10 -31.61 -13.01 -8.08
C ALA A 10 -30.73 -13.40 -9.27
N GLU A 11 -30.85 -14.66 -9.68
CA GLU A 11 -30.37 -15.18 -10.95
C GLU A 11 -31.11 -14.46 -12.08
N GLY A 12 -30.45 -13.47 -12.67
CA GLY A 12 -30.93 -12.75 -13.85
C GLY A 12 -30.31 -13.34 -15.11
N ILE A 13 -31.14 -14.04 -15.86
CA ILE A 13 -30.93 -14.65 -17.18
C ILE A 13 -30.09 -13.74 -18.11
N ILE A 14 -29.00 -14.30 -18.66
CA ILE A 14 -28.16 -13.67 -19.67
C ILE A 14 -28.88 -13.77 -21.02
N VAL A 15 -29.41 -12.66 -21.52
CA VAL A 15 -29.86 -12.55 -22.92
C VAL A 15 -28.77 -11.82 -23.72
N ALA A 16 -28.29 -12.47 -24.78
CA ALA A 16 -27.29 -11.94 -25.68
C ALA A 16 -27.86 -10.79 -26.55
N PRO A 17 -27.11 -9.68 -26.76
CA PRO A 17 -27.43 -8.73 -27.83
C PRO A 17 -26.96 -9.28 -29.18
N ALA A 18 -27.90 -9.36 -30.13
CA ALA A 18 -27.65 -9.61 -31.53
C ALA A 18 -26.99 -8.40 -32.22
N GLU A 19 -26.40 -8.69 -33.38
CA GLU A 19 -25.48 -7.89 -34.20
C GLU A 19 -25.85 -6.44 -34.50
N GLY A 20 -24.81 -5.61 -34.64
CA GLY A 20 -24.75 -4.62 -35.71
C GLY A 20 -24.30 -3.22 -35.32
N SER A 21 -23.00 -2.94 -35.41
CA SER A 21 -22.45 -1.70 -36.02
C SER A 21 -20.93 -1.71 -36.02
N ASN A 22 -20.35 -1.79 -37.23
CA ASN A 22 -18.93 -1.69 -37.49
C ASN A 22 -18.53 -0.22 -37.62
N ALA A 23 -17.66 0.28 -36.74
CA ALA A 23 -16.88 1.50 -36.99
C ALA A 23 -15.54 1.47 -36.23
N ALA A 24 -14.50 1.09 -36.97
CA ALA A 24 -13.10 1.51 -36.89
C ALA A 24 -12.43 1.72 -35.52
N THR A 25 -11.54 0.80 -35.14
CA THR A 25 -10.26 1.16 -34.50
C THR A 25 -9.17 0.14 -34.83
N VAL A 26 -8.78 0.09 -36.11
CA VAL A 26 -7.45 -0.41 -36.49
C VAL A 26 -6.47 0.74 -36.26
N ALA A 27 -5.33 0.42 -35.66
CA ALA A 27 -4.13 1.24 -35.44
C ALA A 27 -3.96 1.79 -34.01
N SER A 28 -3.43 0.95 -33.13
CA SER A 28 -2.31 1.29 -32.25
C SER A 28 -1.64 0.02 -31.72
N LEU A 29 -1.16 -0.84 -32.63
CA LEU A 29 -0.27 -1.97 -32.31
C LEU A 29 1.21 -1.61 -32.54
N ALA A 30 1.57 -0.34 -32.42
CA ALA A 30 2.92 0.15 -32.69
C ALA A 30 3.34 1.23 -31.69
N ALA A 31 3.25 0.92 -30.40
CA ALA A 31 4.04 1.56 -29.35
C ALA A 31 3.87 0.80 -28.02
N ALA A 32 4.06 -0.52 -28.04
CA ALA A 32 4.68 -1.15 -26.87
C ALA A 32 6.16 -0.69 -26.88
N LYS A 33 6.37 0.61 -26.60
CA LYS A 33 7.66 1.05 -26.08
C LYS A 33 7.80 0.24 -24.82
N GLU A 34 8.76 -0.67 -24.83
CA GLU A 34 9.36 -1.34 -23.69
C GLU A 34 9.15 -0.46 -22.45
N ALA A 35 8.01 -0.71 -21.79
CA ALA A 35 7.82 -0.24 -20.45
C ALA A 35 8.81 -1.13 -19.73
N VAL A 36 9.98 -0.56 -19.46
CA VAL A 36 10.86 -1.05 -18.43
C VAL A 36 9.97 -1.18 -17.19
N ASP A 37 9.46 -2.40 -17.04
CA ASP A 37 8.77 -2.87 -15.87
C ASP A 37 9.86 -2.93 -14.82
N ASN A 38 10.10 -1.78 -14.21
CA ASN A 38 11.00 -1.66 -13.07
C ASN A 38 10.32 -2.32 -11.88
N GLY A 39 10.28 -3.66 -11.91
CA GLY A 39 10.31 -4.54 -10.77
C GLY A 39 9.37 -4.16 -9.64
N PHE A 40 8.07 -4.00 -9.93
CA PHE A 40 7.08 -4.03 -8.85
C PHE A 40 6.82 -5.46 -8.33
N ASP A 41 7.55 -6.47 -8.84
CA ASP A 41 7.14 -7.87 -8.76
C ASP A 41 7.94 -8.79 -7.81
N THR A 42 9.07 -8.38 -7.22
CA THR A 42 9.91 -9.32 -6.44
C THR A 42 9.72 -9.33 -4.92
N HIS A 43 8.74 -8.62 -4.34
CA HIS A 43 8.39 -8.85 -2.94
C HIS A 43 6.93 -8.50 -2.62
N LEU A 44 6.01 -9.36 -3.09
CA LEU A 44 4.60 -9.32 -2.72
C LEU A 44 4.38 -9.44 -1.20
N GLU A 45 5.37 -10.01 -0.49
CA GLU A 45 5.34 -10.20 0.96
C GLU A 45 5.94 -9.01 1.70
N ASP A 46 5.48 -8.78 2.92
CA ASP A 46 6.10 -7.81 3.81
C ASP A 46 7.41 -8.39 4.34
N ASN A 47 8.56 -7.81 3.96
CA ASN A 47 9.84 -8.17 4.58
C ASN A 47 9.92 -7.48 5.95
N PHE A 48 10.12 -8.26 7.02
CA PHE A 48 10.27 -7.78 8.39
C PHE A 48 11.71 -7.92 8.92
N GLU A 49 12.68 -8.16 8.05
CA GLU A 49 14.09 -8.20 8.43
C GLU A 49 14.52 -6.86 9.05
N GLY A 50 15.32 -6.93 10.12
CA GLY A 50 15.83 -5.77 10.85
C GLY A 50 14.85 -5.08 11.80
N ILE A 51 13.56 -5.46 11.80
CA ILE A 51 12.60 -4.85 12.74
C ILE A 51 12.84 -5.35 14.17
N ASN A 52 12.93 -4.41 15.11
CA ASN A 52 12.99 -4.71 16.53
C ASN A 52 11.58 -4.61 17.14
N TRP A 53 10.92 -5.76 17.30
CA TRP A 53 9.55 -5.87 17.83
C TRP A 53 9.42 -5.47 19.30
N THR A 54 10.50 -5.55 20.09
CA THR A 54 10.46 -5.14 21.51
C THR A 54 10.17 -3.65 21.69
N ARG A 55 10.36 -2.86 20.62
CA ARG A 55 10.08 -1.42 20.57
C ARG A 55 8.72 -1.08 19.98
N LEU A 56 8.02 -2.11 19.49
CA LEU A 56 6.73 -2.00 18.81
C LEU A 56 5.69 -2.89 19.51
N LEU A 57 5.64 -2.84 20.85
CA LEU A 57 4.84 -3.75 21.68
C LEU A 57 3.33 -3.73 21.39
N GLN A 58 2.81 -2.67 20.77
CA GLN A 58 1.39 -2.55 20.40
C GLN A 58 1.08 -3.03 18.98
N TYR A 59 2.10 -3.48 18.25
CA TYR A 59 2.02 -3.82 16.84
C TYR A 59 2.35 -5.29 16.58
N ILE A 60 1.76 -5.83 15.52
CA ILE A 60 1.98 -7.18 15.02
C ILE A 60 2.22 -7.14 13.51
N LYS A 61 2.69 -8.26 12.97
CA LYS A 61 2.63 -8.51 11.53
C LYS A 61 1.16 -8.46 11.07
N PRO A 62 0.85 -7.81 9.93
CA PRO A 62 -0.50 -7.81 9.39
C PRO A 62 -1.04 -9.23 9.17
N LEU A 63 -2.28 -9.50 9.58
CA LEU A 63 -2.88 -10.84 9.52
C LEU A 63 -3.17 -11.32 8.08
N ALA A 64 -3.32 -10.38 7.16
CA ALA A 64 -3.39 -10.65 5.74
C ALA A 64 -2.58 -9.55 5.04
N SER A 65 -1.55 -9.93 4.28
CA SER A 65 -0.91 -9.01 3.34
C SER A 65 -1.88 -8.82 2.16
N VAL A 66 -2.95 -8.05 2.36
CA VAL A 66 -3.82 -7.68 1.23
C VAL A 66 -2.92 -6.95 0.23
N GLN A 67 -2.81 -7.53 -0.97
CA GLN A 67 -2.02 -7.07 -2.13
C GLN A 67 -2.56 -5.73 -2.69
N THR A 68 -2.86 -4.77 -1.82
CA THR A 68 -3.22 -3.43 -2.26
C THR A 68 -1.97 -2.77 -2.82
N LYS A 69 -2.15 -2.13 -4.00
CA LYS A 69 -1.14 -1.34 -4.73
C LYS A 69 -0.22 -0.62 -3.76
N ARG A 70 0.99 -1.17 -3.56
CA ARG A 70 1.92 -0.65 -2.57
C ARG A 70 2.36 0.74 -3.03
N SER A 71 2.08 1.74 -2.20
CA SER A 71 2.64 3.07 -2.38
C SER A 71 4.16 3.02 -2.20
N TRP A 72 4.90 3.84 -2.95
CA TRP A 72 6.37 3.95 -2.89
C TRP A 72 6.93 4.16 -1.47
N VAL A 73 6.11 4.65 -0.53
CA VAL A 73 6.50 4.81 0.88
C VAL A 73 6.94 3.50 1.52
N TYR A 74 6.39 2.36 1.07
CA TYR A 74 6.70 1.03 1.61
C TYR A 74 8.05 0.46 1.12
N CYS A 75 8.72 1.13 0.18
CA CYS A 75 10.12 0.83 -0.13
C CYS A 75 11.06 1.22 1.02
N TYR A 76 10.61 2.10 1.93
CA TYR A 76 11.43 2.69 2.99
C TYR A 76 10.83 2.46 4.40
N SER A 77 9.95 1.47 4.53
CA SER A 77 9.23 1.20 5.79
C SER A 77 8.64 -0.19 5.90
N TRP A 78 8.39 -0.60 7.15
CA TRP A 78 7.59 -1.78 7.46
C TRP A 78 6.11 -1.43 7.54
N ARG A 79 5.27 -2.39 7.12
CA ARG A 79 3.82 -2.36 7.34
C ARG A 79 3.49 -3.20 8.56
N VAL A 80 2.92 -2.59 9.58
CA VAL A 80 2.53 -3.28 10.81
C VAL A 80 1.06 -3.04 11.10
N ALA A 81 0.40 -3.99 11.74
CA ALA A 81 -0.97 -3.85 12.20
C ALA A 81 -1.00 -3.60 13.70
N LEU A 82 -2.06 -2.96 14.21
CA LEU A 82 -2.27 -2.82 15.65
C LEU A 82 -2.78 -4.14 16.24
N ILE A 83 -2.30 -4.52 17.43
CA ILE A 83 -2.79 -5.73 18.12
C ILE A 83 -4.28 -5.63 18.43
N LYS A 84 -4.73 -4.45 18.92
CA LYS A 84 -6.12 -4.22 19.31
C LYS A 84 -7.10 -4.21 18.14
N ASP A 85 -6.62 -3.81 16.97
CA ASP A 85 -7.41 -3.73 15.74
C ASP A 85 -6.49 -4.06 14.54
N PRO A 86 -6.43 -5.34 14.14
CA PRO A 86 -5.56 -5.77 13.05
C PRO A 86 -5.93 -5.18 11.67
N GLY A 87 -7.11 -4.58 11.51
CA GLY A 87 -7.49 -3.84 10.30
C GLY A 87 -6.80 -2.46 10.21
N CYS A 88 -6.26 -1.96 11.32
CA CYS A 88 -5.49 -0.73 11.35
C CYS A 88 -4.03 -0.97 10.98
N ILE A 89 -3.65 -0.60 9.77
CA ILE A 89 -2.29 -0.66 9.24
C ILE A 89 -1.56 0.65 9.50
N PHE A 90 -0.32 0.50 9.91
CA PHE A 90 0.64 1.56 10.18
C PHE A 90 1.90 1.36 9.34
N PHE A 91 2.49 2.48 8.97
CA PHE A 91 3.81 2.63 8.42
C PHE A 91 4.81 2.80 9.56
N VAL A 92 5.96 2.14 9.47
CA VAL A 92 7.11 2.35 10.36
C VAL A 92 8.35 2.63 9.52
N CYS A 93 8.89 3.85 9.59
CA CYS A 93 10.08 4.24 8.85
C CYS A 93 11.31 3.44 9.32
N TYR A 94 12.07 2.87 8.37
CA TYR A 94 13.31 2.13 8.64
C TYR A 94 14.32 2.99 9.41
N TYR A 95 14.64 4.17 8.88
CA TYR A 95 15.65 5.04 9.46
C TYR A 95 15.28 5.51 10.87
N CYS A 96 14.03 5.97 11.07
CA CYS A 96 13.59 6.44 12.39
C CYS A 96 13.59 5.33 13.44
N HIS A 97 13.25 4.11 13.03
CA HIS A 97 13.32 2.97 13.92
C HIS A 97 14.77 2.62 14.23
N GLU A 98 15.64 2.43 13.24
CA GLU A 98 17.05 2.09 13.45
C GLU A 98 17.77 3.10 14.37
N HIS A 99 17.52 4.40 14.16
CA HIS A 99 18.15 5.50 14.90
C HIS A 99 17.43 5.88 16.20
N LYS A 100 16.48 5.05 16.66
CA LYS A 100 15.72 5.23 17.90
C LYS A 100 14.92 6.54 18.02
N VAL A 101 14.64 7.20 16.91
CA VAL A 101 13.88 8.47 16.86
C VAL A 101 12.46 8.29 17.40
N ILE A 102 11.86 7.12 17.17
CA ILE A 102 10.50 6.79 17.63
C ILE A 102 10.42 6.82 19.17
N ASP A 103 11.45 6.39 19.89
CA ASP A 103 11.43 6.29 21.35
C ASP A 103 11.51 7.67 22.01
N CYS A 104 12.20 8.61 21.35
CA CYS A 104 12.36 9.99 21.81
C CYS A 104 11.13 10.89 21.54
N ARG A 105 9.94 10.28 21.40
CA ARG A 105 8.71 10.96 20.94
C ARG A 105 8.85 11.68 19.59
N GLY A 106 9.82 11.28 18.77
CA GLY A 106 9.94 11.76 17.40
C GLY A 106 8.87 11.19 16.48
N GLY A 107 8.91 11.57 15.20
CA GLY A 107 8.10 10.93 14.16
C GLY A 107 8.61 9.53 13.80
N GLY A 108 7.91 8.86 12.88
CA GLY A 108 8.37 7.57 12.32
C GLY A 108 7.29 6.50 12.24
N ILE A 109 6.17 6.66 12.94
CA ILE A 109 5.02 5.77 12.87
C ILE A 109 3.79 6.56 12.46
N TYR A 110 3.10 6.11 11.40
CA TYR A 110 1.92 6.79 10.87
C TYR A 110 0.84 5.79 10.47
N LYS A 111 -0.43 6.10 10.78
CA LYS A 111 -1.56 5.29 10.32
C LYS A 111 -1.70 5.44 8.81
N THR A 112 -1.79 4.32 8.10
CA THR A 112 -1.86 4.27 6.62
C THR A 112 -3.02 3.46 6.07
N SER A 113 -3.93 2.95 6.91
CA SER A 113 -5.15 2.23 6.46
C SER A 113 -5.98 2.98 5.41
N LYS A 114 -6.04 4.31 5.47
CA LYS A 114 -6.86 5.14 4.55
C LYS A 114 -6.02 5.76 3.43
N ALA A 115 -4.88 6.35 3.79
CA ALA A 115 -3.99 7.00 2.85
C ALA A 115 -2.54 7.03 3.39
N PRO A 116 -1.52 6.89 2.52
CA PRO A 116 -0.12 6.98 2.91
C PRO A 116 0.41 8.44 2.95
N SER A 117 -0.45 9.45 2.89
CA SER A 117 -0.06 10.86 2.71
C SER A 117 0.84 11.39 3.83
N LEU A 118 0.58 11.02 5.09
CA LEU A 118 1.41 11.41 6.23
C LEU A 118 2.78 10.74 6.19
N ALA A 119 2.83 9.45 5.85
CA ALA A 119 4.07 8.71 5.67
C ALA A 119 4.90 9.30 4.51
N ALA A 120 4.25 9.62 3.39
CA ALA A 120 4.91 10.27 2.25
C ALA A 120 5.44 11.67 2.61
N ARG A 121 4.70 12.45 3.40
CA ARG A 121 5.15 13.76 3.89
C ARG A 121 6.37 13.62 4.79
N HIS A 122 6.35 12.65 5.69
CA HIS A 122 7.46 12.34 6.58
C HIS A 122 8.73 11.95 5.81
N LEU A 123 8.62 11.07 4.81
CA LEU A 123 9.75 10.66 3.96
C LEU A 123 10.35 11.82 3.15
N LYS A 124 9.56 12.88 2.87
CA LYS A 124 10.01 14.09 2.16
C LYS A 124 10.67 15.14 3.05
N GLU A 125 10.63 14.98 4.38
CA GLU A 125 11.26 15.94 5.27
C GLU A 125 12.75 16.05 4.98
N LYS A 126 13.28 17.28 4.89
CA LYS A 126 14.69 17.56 4.64
C LYS A 126 15.53 17.30 5.90
N ARG A 127 15.72 16.02 6.21
CA ARG A 127 16.47 15.55 7.37
C ARG A 127 17.22 14.25 7.02
N ARG A 128 18.18 13.87 7.87
CA ARG A 128 19.00 12.67 7.66
C ARG A 128 18.12 11.42 7.50
N GLY A 129 18.48 10.55 6.55
CA GLY A 129 17.75 9.31 6.26
C GLY A 129 16.38 9.46 5.60
N HIS A 130 16.02 10.69 5.21
CA HIS A 130 14.78 11.05 4.52
C HIS A 130 15.14 11.87 3.27
N SER A 131 14.23 12.72 2.80
CA SER A 131 14.32 13.48 1.54
C SER A 131 14.04 12.63 0.30
N TYR A 132 13.20 11.61 0.44
CA TYR A 132 12.76 10.79 -0.68
C TYR A 132 11.65 11.47 -1.47
N THR A 133 11.73 11.37 -2.79
CA THR A 133 10.70 11.86 -3.72
C THR A 133 9.93 10.68 -4.30
N ALA A 134 8.65 10.90 -4.64
CA ALA A 134 7.90 9.89 -5.35
C ALA A 134 8.54 9.68 -6.73
N PRO A 135 8.73 8.43 -7.19
CA PRO A 135 9.51 8.11 -8.39
C PRO A 135 9.00 8.75 -9.69
N ASN A 136 7.73 9.16 -9.73
CA ASN A 136 7.09 9.76 -10.93
C ASN A 136 6.83 11.28 -10.79
N LYS A 137 7.47 11.97 -9.85
CA LYS A 137 7.38 13.43 -9.72
C LYS A 137 8.72 14.06 -10.10
N THR A 138 8.98 14.11 -11.40
CA THR A 138 9.88 15.07 -12.05
C THR A 138 9.09 16.31 -12.44
#